data_AF-A0AAJ5SSH9-F1
#
_entry.id   AF-A0AAJ5SSH9-F1
#
_cell.length_a   1.000
_cell.length_b   1.000
_cell.length_c   1.000
_cell.angle_alpha   90.00
_cell.angle_beta   90.00
_cell.angle_gamma   90.00
#
_symmetry.space_group_name_H-M   'P 1'
#
loop_
_entity.id
_entity.type
_entity.pdbx_description
1 polymer ?
#
loop_
_entity_poly.entity_id
_entity_poly.type
_entity_poly.pdbx_seq_one_letter_code
_entity_poly.pdbx_strand_id
1 'polypeptide(L)'
;MEQGLRDAVRRIFTTLKITFPAWYEKHYGDERAEQLARRVWRETIIDLSDTAVDRGLHRMVKECKFPPAPCDFLELCKRVDDLPPVDRAWHEALLGKYSHEAVRVAAEATGTFDLRQAKSTDKALYQQFERNYAIVQRRAENAQPLDGRINKGIEHDSGMKAQLARSHQEARDLISAQNIPTDGKAARALLLAKLGIRRDSHA
;
A
#
# COMPACT_ATOMS: atom_id res chain seq x y z
N MET A 1 -10.18 -8.76 17.60
CA MET A 1 -9.30 -7.56 17.51
C MET A 1 -9.17 -6.85 18.85
N GLU A 2 -10.26 -6.48 19.52
CA GLU A 2 -10.17 -5.69 20.76
C GLU A 2 -9.45 -6.38 21.94
N GLN A 3 -9.57 -7.71 22.07
CA GLN A 3 -8.87 -8.47 23.12
C GLN A 3 -7.36 -8.52 22.90
N GLY A 4 -6.89 -8.78 21.66
CA GLY A 4 -5.46 -8.77 21.34
C GLY A 4 -4.80 -7.41 21.60
N LEU A 5 -5.49 -6.31 21.26
CA LEU A 5 -5.02 -4.95 21.56
C LEU A 5 -4.92 -4.68 23.07
N ARG A 6 -5.89 -5.17 23.87
CA ARG A 6 -5.83 -5.08 25.34
C ARG A 6 -4.62 -5.85 25.88
N ASP A 7 -4.36 -7.04 25.34
CA ASP A 7 -3.23 -7.87 25.75
C ASP A 7 -1.89 -7.22 25.36
N ALA A 8 -1.78 -6.62 24.17
CA ALA A 8 -0.61 -5.87 23.74
C ALA A 8 -0.30 -4.70 24.68
N VAL A 9 -1.30 -3.86 25.01
CA VAL A 9 -1.13 -2.77 25.99
C VAL A 9 -0.75 -3.31 27.37
N ARG A 10 -1.33 -4.44 27.78
CA ARG A 10 -0.94 -5.10 29.03
C ARG A 10 0.53 -5.51 29.01
N ARG A 11 1.02 -6.13 27.93
CA ARG A 11 2.44 -6.50 27.78
C ARG A 11 3.37 -5.29 27.86
N ILE A 12 2.99 -4.17 27.23
CA ILE A 12 3.74 -2.91 27.31
C ILE A 12 3.88 -2.43 28.76
N PHE A 13 2.77 -2.29 29.48
CA PHE A 13 2.80 -1.78 30.84
C PHE A 13 3.51 -2.74 31.80
N THR A 14 3.36 -4.05 31.61
CA THR A 14 4.14 -5.05 32.35
C THR A 14 5.64 -4.87 32.11
N THR A 15 6.06 -4.68 30.84
CA THR A 15 7.47 -4.48 30.50
C THR A 15 7.99 -3.18 31.08
N LEU A 16 7.24 -2.08 30.98
CA LEU A 16 7.61 -0.80 31.59
C LEU A 16 7.78 -0.91 33.10
N LYS A 17 6.88 -1.63 33.78
CA LYS A 17 6.93 -1.84 35.23
C LYS A 17 8.14 -2.69 35.66
N ILE A 18 8.52 -3.68 34.86
CA ILE A 18 9.67 -4.55 35.14
C ILE A 18 10.99 -3.84 34.83
N THR A 19 11.11 -3.20 33.66
CA THR A 19 12.37 -2.63 33.17
C THR A 19 12.65 -1.25 33.76
N PHE A 20 11.61 -0.46 34.07
CA PHE A 20 11.74 0.92 34.51
C PHE A 20 10.88 1.23 35.75
N PRO A 21 11.04 0.49 36.87
CA PRO A 21 10.12 0.51 38.00
C PRO A 21 9.99 1.89 38.66
N ALA A 22 11.12 2.58 38.92
CA ALA A 22 11.10 3.90 39.56
C ALA A 22 10.45 4.98 38.68
N TRP A 23 10.65 4.91 37.36
CA TRP A 23 9.97 5.82 36.42
C TRP A 23 8.48 5.50 36.36
N TYR A 24 8.13 4.21 36.31
CA TYR A 24 6.74 3.78 36.26
C TYR A 24 5.97 4.27 37.48
N GLU A 25 6.49 4.07 38.69
CA GLU A 25 5.83 4.50 39.92
C GLU A 25 5.59 6.01 39.93
N LYS A 26 6.58 6.79 39.47
CA LYS A 26 6.48 8.26 39.44
C LYS A 26 5.39 8.78 38.47
N HIS A 27 5.21 8.13 37.33
CA HIS A 27 4.35 8.63 36.25
C HIS A 27 2.99 7.91 36.15
N TYR A 28 2.96 6.63 36.49
CA TYR A 28 1.81 5.73 36.37
C TYR A 28 1.48 5.00 37.69
N GLY A 29 2.05 5.39 38.83
CA GLY A 29 1.74 4.78 40.13
C GLY A 29 0.30 5.02 40.60
N ASP A 30 -0.32 6.12 40.17
CA ASP A 30 -1.74 6.38 40.40
C ASP A 30 -2.62 5.61 39.41
N GLU A 31 -3.70 4.98 39.90
CA GLU A 31 -4.57 4.13 39.08
C GLU A 31 -5.24 4.92 37.95
N ARG A 32 -5.65 6.17 38.21
CA ARG A 32 -6.28 7.02 37.19
C ARG A 32 -5.25 7.44 36.14
N ALA A 33 -4.03 7.78 36.55
CA ALA A 33 -2.95 8.09 35.63
C ALA A 33 -2.60 6.88 34.72
N GLU A 34 -2.50 5.69 35.30
CA GLU A 34 -2.25 4.46 34.54
C GLU A 34 -3.36 4.17 33.53
N GLN A 35 -4.63 4.29 33.95
CA GLN A 35 -5.78 4.07 33.07
C GLN A 35 -5.80 5.03 31.88
N LEU A 36 -5.48 6.32 32.09
CA LEU A 36 -5.39 7.31 31.02
C LEU A 36 -4.23 7.00 30.08
N ALA A 37 -3.06 6.66 30.61
CA ALA A 37 -1.91 6.27 29.81
C ALA A 37 -2.21 5.05 28.95
N ARG A 38 -2.86 4.02 29.50
CA ARG A 38 -3.29 2.83 28.74
C ARG A 38 -4.18 3.16 27.56
N ARG A 39 -5.00 4.22 27.63
CA ARG A 39 -5.81 4.70 26.50
C ARG A 39 -4.94 5.32 25.40
N VAL A 40 -4.00 6.20 25.78
CA VAL A 40 -3.07 6.82 24.82
C VAL A 40 -2.23 5.76 24.10
N TRP A 41 -1.69 4.81 24.85
CA TRP A 41 -0.90 3.71 24.29
C TRP A 41 -1.73 2.82 23.36
N ARG A 42 -2.99 2.55 23.71
CA ARG A 42 -3.93 1.80 22.87
C ARG A 42 -4.17 2.49 21.53
N GLU A 43 -4.42 3.81 21.54
CA GLU A 43 -4.62 4.59 20.32
C GLU A 43 -3.36 4.61 19.46
N THR A 44 -2.18 4.65 20.08
CA THR A 44 -0.89 4.68 19.37
C THR A 44 -0.59 3.37 18.63
N ILE A 45 -0.93 2.22 19.22
CA ILE A 45 -0.57 0.90 18.67
C ILE A 45 -1.71 0.20 17.93
N ILE A 46 -2.85 0.85 17.72
CA ILE A 46 -4.07 0.22 17.17
C ILE A 46 -3.85 -0.45 15.81
N ASP A 47 -2.96 0.11 14.99
CA ASP A 47 -2.64 -0.38 13.66
C ASP A 47 -1.45 -1.37 13.63
N LEU A 48 -0.87 -1.68 14.80
CA LEU A 48 0.26 -2.60 14.90
C LEU A 48 -0.20 -4.04 15.13
N SER A 49 0.53 -4.99 14.54
CA SER A 49 0.36 -6.40 14.85
C SER A 49 1.10 -6.78 16.14
N ASP A 50 0.71 -7.91 16.75
CA ASP A 50 1.33 -8.41 17.98
C ASP A 50 2.85 -8.59 17.83
N THR A 51 3.31 -9.08 16.68
CA THR A 51 4.73 -9.29 16.38
C THR A 51 5.50 -7.97 16.26
N ALA A 52 4.89 -6.91 15.73
CA ALA A 52 5.50 -5.58 15.70
C ALA A 52 5.64 -5.01 17.12
N VAL A 53 4.63 -5.19 17.97
CA VAL A 53 4.68 -4.78 19.39
C VAL A 53 5.77 -5.56 20.13
N ASP A 54 5.85 -6.88 19.97
CA ASP A 54 6.85 -7.71 20.65
C ASP A 54 8.29 -7.33 20.23
N ARG A 55 8.50 -6.99 18.95
CA ARG A 55 9.77 -6.42 18.46
C ARG A 55 10.10 -5.10 19.15
N GLY A 56 9.13 -4.18 19.23
CA GLY A 56 9.28 -2.90 19.93
C GLY A 56 9.62 -3.08 21.41
N LEU A 57 8.97 -4.03 22.09
CA LEU A 57 9.27 -4.38 23.48
C LEU A 57 10.69 -4.89 23.65
N HIS A 58 11.14 -5.81 22.79
CA HIS A 58 12.50 -6.35 22.84
C HIS A 58 13.55 -5.23 22.68
N ARG A 59 13.34 -4.32 21.73
CA ARG A 59 14.22 -3.16 21.50
C ARG A 59 14.18 -2.18 22.66
N MET A 60 13.01 -1.88 23.19
CA MET A 60 12.86 -0.99 24.34
C MET A 60 13.71 -1.47 25.53
N VAL A 61 13.70 -2.78 25.80
CA VAL A 61 14.51 -3.38 26.88
C VAL A 61 16.01 -3.31 26.59
N LYS A 62 16.42 -3.45 25.32
CA LYS A 62 17.83 -3.56 24.93
C LYS A 62 18.50 -2.22 24.66
N GLU A 63 17.78 -1.27 24.09
CA GLU A 63 18.32 -0.02 23.53
C GLU A 63 17.99 1.21 24.40
N CYS A 64 16.86 1.22 25.11
CA CYS A 64 16.40 2.42 25.81
C CYS A 64 16.91 2.48 27.25
N LYS A 65 17.59 3.60 27.60
CA LYS A 65 17.98 3.90 28.99
C LYS A 65 16.82 4.39 29.85
N PHE A 66 15.80 4.97 29.21
CA PHE A 66 14.58 5.47 29.83
C PHE A 66 13.36 5.03 29.02
N PRO A 67 12.17 4.95 29.62
CA PRO A 67 10.93 4.66 28.90
C PRO A 67 10.73 5.59 27.69
N PRO A 68 10.49 5.05 26.49
CA PRO A 68 10.17 5.86 25.32
C PRO A 68 8.78 6.49 25.47
N ALA A 69 8.56 7.64 24.81
CA ALA A 69 7.20 8.13 24.60
C ALA A 69 6.44 7.15 23.67
N PRO A 70 5.10 7.15 23.68
CA PRO A 70 4.32 6.27 22.80
C PRO A 70 4.71 6.41 21.31
N CYS A 71 4.97 7.64 20.84
CA CYS A 71 5.41 7.89 19.47
C CYS A 71 6.80 7.28 19.18
N ASP A 72 7.76 7.43 20.08
CA ASP A 72 9.10 6.85 19.92
C ASP A 72 9.04 5.32 19.94
N PHE A 73 8.15 4.75 20.77
CA PHE A 73 7.92 3.30 20.79
C PHE A 73 7.40 2.78 19.45
N LEU A 74 6.55 3.54 18.76
CA LEU A 74 6.07 3.19 17.43
C LEU A 74 7.21 3.08 16.42
N GLU A 75 8.24 3.93 16.52
CA GLU A 75 9.43 3.83 15.68
C GLU A 75 10.23 2.55 15.98
N LEU A 76 10.34 2.16 17.25
CA LEU A 76 10.97 0.90 17.65
C LEU A 76 10.23 -0.31 17.09
N CYS A 77 8.89 -0.30 17.12
CA CYS A 77 8.06 -1.37 16.54
C CYS A 77 8.29 -1.52 15.03
N LYS A 78 8.37 -0.40 14.31
CA LYS A 78 8.48 -0.36 12.85
C LYS A 78 9.88 -0.69 12.32
N ARG A 79 10.93 -0.49 13.12
CA ARG A 79 12.30 -0.73 12.66
C ARG A 79 12.54 -2.22 12.38
N VAL A 80 12.90 -2.55 11.13
CA VAL A 80 13.33 -3.89 10.69
C VAL A 80 14.80 -3.81 10.29
N ASP A 81 15.71 -4.34 11.12
CA ASP A 81 17.16 -4.15 10.93
C ASP A 81 17.75 -5.03 9.82
N ASP A 82 17.10 -6.16 9.52
CA ASP A 82 17.67 -7.20 8.65
C ASP A 82 17.30 -7.04 7.17
N LEU A 83 16.64 -5.93 6.79
CA LEU A 83 16.24 -5.70 5.41
C LEU A 83 17.40 -5.10 4.59
N PRO A 84 17.82 -5.74 3.49
CA PRO A 84 18.84 -5.17 2.62
C PRO A 84 18.36 -3.88 1.93
N PRO A 85 19.27 -2.94 1.58
CA PRO A 85 18.90 -1.81 0.75
C PRO A 85 18.44 -2.28 -0.64
N VAL A 86 17.58 -1.48 -1.29
CA VAL A 86 16.92 -1.83 -2.58
C VAL A 86 17.94 -2.28 -3.63
N ASP A 87 19.05 -1.57 -3.78
CA ASP A 87 20.10 -1.91 -4.75
C ASP A 87 20.68 -3.30 -4.49
N ARG A 88 20.94 -3.65 -3.23
CA ARG A 88 21.46 -4.96 -2.85
C ARG A 88 20.42 -6.05 -3.07
N ALA A 89 19.18 -5.79 -2.65
CA ALA A 89 18.04 -6.67 -2.87
C ALA A 89 17.82 -6.96 -4.37
N TRP A 90 17.99 -5.96 -5.23
CA TRP A 90 17.91 -6.09 -6.68
C TRP A 90 18.99 -7.02 -7.23
N HIS A 91 20.24 -6.83 -6.83
CA HIS A 91 21.33 -7.72 -7.27
C HIS A 91 21.12 -9.16 -6.78
N GLU A 92 20.66 -9.34 -5.54
CA GLU A 92 20.30 -10.65 -4.99
C GLU A 92 19.17 -11.31 -5.78
N ALA A 93 18.17 -10.53 -6.19
CA ALA A 93 17.06 -10.99 -7.00
C ALA A 93 17.50 -11.46 -8.40
N LEU A 94 18.38 -10.71 -9.07
CA LEU A 94 18.98 -11.10 -10.36
C LEU A 94 19.81 -12.39 -10.25
N LEU A 95 20.56 -12.54 -9.15
CA LEU A 95 21.38 -13.72 -8.88
C LEU A 95 20.56 -14.95 -8.44
N GLY A 96 19.31 -14.75 -8.01
CA GLY A 96 18.47 -15.79 -7.42
C GLY A 96 18.97 -16.31 -6.07
N LYS A 97 19.77 -15.52 -5.35
CA LYS A 97 20.31 -15.84 -4.02
C LYS A 97 19.83 -14.80 -3.02
N TYR A 98 18.90 -15.19 -2.15
CA TYR A 98 18.21 -14.24 -1.27
C TYR A 98 18.83 -14.27 0.13
N SER A 99 19.27 -13.12 0.63
CA SER A 99 19.71 -12.97 2.03
C SER A 99 18.55 -12.88 3.01
N HIS A 100 17.40 -12.38 2.54
CA HIS A 100 16.22 -12.15 3.37
C HIS A 100 14.94 -12.60 2.64
N GLU A 101 13.96 -13.12 3.38
CA GLU A 101 12.69 -13.60 2.82
C GLU A 101 11.93 -12.50 2.05
N ALA A 102 11.98 -11.26 2.55
CA ALA A 102 11.44 -10.10 1.84
C ALA A 102 11.96 -9.96 0.39
N VAL A 103 13.24 -10.28 0.15
CA VAL A 103 13.84 -10.23 -1.19
C VAL A 103 13.29 -11.37 -2.05
N ARG A 104 13.18 -12.59 -1.49
CA ARG A 104 12.57 -13.74 -2.17
C ARG A 104 11.15 -13.44 -2.63
N VAL A 105 10.31 -12.94 -1.72
CA VAL A 105 8.91 -12.62 -2.01
C VAL A 105 8.77 -11.51 -3.05
N ALA A 106 9.60 -10.46 -2.97
CA ALA A 106 9.60 -9.40 -3.97
C ALA A 106 10.06 -9.90 -5.34
N ALA A 107 11.05 -10.79 -5.40
CA ALA A 107 11.51 -11.42 -6.63
C ALA A 107 10.42 -12.32 -7.26
N GLU A 108 9.74 -13.13 -6.46
CA GLU A 108 8.62 -13.98 -6.89
C GLU A 108 7.45 -13.15 -7.44
N ALA A 109 7.11 -12.03 -6.78
CA ALA A 109 6.07 -11.12 -7.24
C ALA A 109 6.44 -10.36 -8.53
N THR A 110 7.74 -10.16 -8.77
CA THR A 110 8.25 -9.50 -9.98
C THR A 110 8.28 -10.46 -11.16
N GLY A 111 8.69 -11.71 -10.93
CA GLY A 111 8.82 -12.74 -11.95
C GLY A 111 10.24 -13.31 -11.96
N THR A 112 10.44 -14.47 -11.35
CA THR A 112 11.78 -15.08 -11.22
C THR A 112 12.40 -15.47 -12.57
N PHE A 113 11.57 -15.77 -13.58
CA PHE A 113 12.04 -16.04 -14.93
C PHE A 113 12.59 -14.79 -15.60
N ASP A 114 11.84 -13.68 -15.55
CA ASP A 114 12.23 -12.40 -16.14
C ASP A 114 13.51 -11.88 -15.48
N LEU A 115 13.61 -11.99 -14.14
CA LEU A 115 14.80 -11.61 -13.38
C LEU A 115 16.06 -12.39 -13.78
N ARG A 116 15.95 -13.69 -14.10
CA ARG A 116 17.11 -14.49 -14.52
C ARG A 116 17.61 -14.14 -15.92
N GLN A 117 16.74 -13.63 -16.78
CA GLN A 117 17.09 -13.23 -18.15
C GLN A 117 17.47 -11.75 -18.26
N ALA A 118 17.09 -10.96 -17.25
CA ALA A 118 17.34 -9.54 -17.22
C ALA A 118 18.82 -9.19 -16.99
N LYS A 119 19.21 -8.02 -17.51
CA LYS A 119 20.47 -7.37 -17.20
C LYS A 119 20.24 -6.37 -16.07
N SER A 120 21.29 -6.05 -15.31
CA SER A 120 21.22 -5.02 -14.26
C SER A 120 20.79 -3.64 -14.76
N THR A 121 20.90 -3.38 -16.07
CA THR A 121 20.51 -2.13 -16.72
C THR A 121 19.03 -2.05 -17.12
N ASP A 122 18.24 -3.11 -16.90
CA ASP A 122 16.81 -3.12 -17.25
C ASP A 122 16.00 -2.24 -16.29
N LYS A 123 15.77 -0.99 -16.71
CA LYS A 123 15.06 0.01 -15.92
C LYS A 123 13.60 -0.34 -15.64
N ALA A 124 12.92 -0.97 -16.58
CA ALA A 124 11.50 -1.29 -16.43
C ALA A 124 11.32 -2.37 -15.37
N LEU A 125 12.14 -3.42 -15.44
CA LEU A 125 12.10 -4.51 -14.47
C LEU A 125 12.60 -4.06 -13.09
N TYR A 126 13.63 -3.19 -13.04
CA TYR A 126 14.08 -2.58 -11.79
C TYR A 126 12.96 -1.80 -11.09
N GLN A 127 12.22 -0.94 -11.80
CA GLN A 127 11.11 -0.16 -11.21
C GLN A 127 9.99 -1.07 -10.69
N GLN A 128 9.68 -2.16 -11.40
CA GLN A 128 8.70 -3.13 -10.94
C GLN A 128 9.18 -3.85 -9.66
N PHE A 129 10.45 -4.26 -9.63
CA PHE A 129 11.04 -4.86 -8.45
C PHE A 129 11.07 -3.90 -7.27
N GLU A 130 11.53 -2.67 -7.46
CA GLU A 130 11.60 -1.61 -6.44
C GLU A 130 10.21 -1.39 -5.80
N ARG A 131 9.17 -1.27 -6.64
CA ARG A 131 7.79 -1.15 -6.15
C ARG A 131 7.37 -2.36 -5.32
N ASN A 132 7.60 -3.57 -5.83
CA ASN A 132 7.22 -4.80 -5.13
C ASN A 132 7.98 -4.94 -3.81
N TYR A 133 9.27 -4.66 -3.82
CA TYR A 133 10.12 -4.69 -2.65
C TYR A 133 9.64 -3.68 -1.60
N ALA A 134 9.39 -2.42 -1.97
CA ALA A 134 8.84 -1.41 -1.06
C ALA A 134 7.51 -1.82 -0.41
N ILE A 135 6.63 -2.53 -1.14
CA ILE A 135 5.39 -3.08 -0.57
C ILE A 135 5.71 -4.15 0.48
N VAL A 136 6.67 -5.04 0.19
CA VAL A 136 7.10 -6.08 1.14
C VAL A 136 7.81 -5.47 2.35
N GLN A 137 8.61 -4.41 2.18
CA GLN A 137 9.21 -3.67 3.30
C GLN A 137 8.13 -3.13 4.22
N ARG A 138 7.12 -2.43 3.68
CA ARG A 138 5.98 -1.93 4.47
C ARG A 138 5.20 -3.04 5.17
N ARG A 139 5.08 -4.22 4.56
CA ARG A 139 4.46 -5.39 5.21
C ARG A 139 5.32 -5.92 6.35
N ALA A 140 6.64 -5.97 6.18
CA ALA A 140 7.58 -6.38 7.23
C ALA A 140 7.57 -5.41 8.42
N GLU A 141 7.51 -4.09 8.15
CA GLU A 141 7.40 -3.03 9.15
C GLU A 141 6.11 -3.17 9.97
N ASN A 142 4.97 -3.39 9.30
CA ASN A 142 3.67 -3.63 9.94
C ASN A 142 3.49 -5.09 10.42
N ALA A 143 4.54 -5.90 10.30
CA ALA A 143 4.58 -7.34 10.54
C ALA A 143 3.32 -8.11 10.07
N GLN A 144 2.91 -7.80 8.85
CA GLN A 144 1.94 -8.54 8.06
C GLN A 144 2.64 -9.71 7.34
N PRO A 145 1.91 -10.78 6.96
CA PRO A 145 2.48 -11.87 6.18
C PRO A 145 3.14 -11.35 4.89
N LEU A 146 4.40 -11.74 4.67
CA LEU A 146 5.15 -11.31 3.50
C LEU A 146 4.53 -11.88 2.21
N ASP A 147 4.14 -13.16 2.25
CA ASP A 147 3.55 -13.96 1.15
C ASP A 147 2.15 -13.48 0.65
N GLY A 148 1.65 -12.34 1.11
CA GLY A 148 0.42 -11.78 0.56
C GLY A 148 0.53 -11.53 -0.94
N ARG A 149 -0.51 -11.85 -1.72
CA ARG A 149 -0.53 -11.54 -3.16
C ARG A 149 -0.27 -10.03 -3.35
N ILE A 150 0.79 -9.66 -4.07
CA ILE A 150 1.07 -8.27 -4.41
C ILE A 150 0.21 -7.93 -5.62
N ASN A 151 -0.73 -6.99 -5.45
CA ASN A 151 -1.59 -6.56 -6.55
C ASN A 151 -0.71 -5.92 -7.64
N LYS A 152 -0.73 -6.54 -8.83
CA LYS A 152 -0.12 -5.97 -10.03
C LYS A 152 -0.75 -4.58 -10.26
N GLY A 153 0.09 -3.59 -10.53
CA GLY A 153 -0.40 -2.25 -10.88
C GLY A 153 -1.30 -2.34 -12.11
N ILE A 154 -2.31 -1.47 -12.19
CA ILE A 154 -3.07 -1.30 -13.43
C ILE A 154 -2.07 -0.77 -14.46
N GLU A 155 -1.72 -1.60 -15.43
CA GLU A 155 -0.83 -1.19 -16.52
C GLU A 155 -1.45 0.02 -17.26
N HIS A 156 -0.60 0.93 -17.71
CA HIS A 156 -1.06 2.10 -18.45
C HIS A 156 -1.59 1.64 -19.81
N ASP A 157 -2.91 1.47 -19.90
CA ASP A 157 -3.62 0.92 -21.06
C ASP A 157 -3.66 1.93 -22.22
N SER A 158 -2.50 2.18 -22.81
CA SER A 158 -2.36 2.98 -24.03
C SER A 158 -3.00 2.30 -25.23
N GLY A 159 -3.14 0.97 -25.20
CA GLY A 159 -3.79 0.17 -26.24
C GLY A 159 -5.27 0.49 -26.33
N MET A 160 -5.99 0.42 -25.20
CA MET A 160 -7.42 0.73 -25.15
C MET A 160 -7.72 2.18 -25.51
N LYS A 161 -6.87 3.14 -25.08
CA LYS A 161 -7.01 4.55 -25.48
C LYS A 161 -6.85 4.72 -26.99
N ALA A 162 -5.88 4.06 -27.61
CA ALA A 162 -5.65 4.13 -29.05
C ALA A 162 -6.76 3.43 -29.86
N GLN A 163 -7.34 2.35 -29.33
CA GLN A 163 -8.47 1.66 -29.93
C GLN A 163 -9.76 2.49 -29.84
N LEU A 164 -10.03 3.10 -28.68
CA LEU A 164 -11.17 3.98 -28.47
C LEU A 164 -11.10 5.21 -29.38
N ALA A 165 -9.92 5.82 -29.51
CA ALA A 165 -9.71 6.93 -30.43
C ALA A 165 -9.99 6.54 -31.90
N ARG A 166 -9.52 5.37 -32.33
CA ARG A 166 -9.81 4.83 -33.67
C ARG A 166 -11.31 4.59 -33.88
N SER A 167 -11.97 3.94 -32.93
CA SER A 167 -13.42 3.67 -33.00
C SER A 167 -14.24 4.96 -33.07
N HIS A 168 -13.89 5.98 -32.29
CA HIS A 168 -14.55 7.29 -32.38
C HIS A 168 -14.32 8.00 -33.71
N GLN A 169 -13.14 7.84 -34.31
CA GLN A 169 -12.85 8.39 -35.62
C GLN A 169 -13.67 7.70 -36.71
N GLU A 170 -13.70 6.37 -36.73
CA GLU A 170 -14.51 5.58 -37.67
C GLU A 170 -16.00 5.93 -37.57
N ALA A 171 -16.53 6.09 -36.35
CA ALA A 171 -17.91 6.50 -36.14
C ALA A 171 -18.21 7.88 -36.75
N ARG A 172 -17.27 8.85 -36.64
CA ARG A 172 -17.41 10.18 -37.24
C ARG A 172 -17.36 10.13 -38.75
N ASP A 173 -16.45 9.33 -39.30
CA ASP A 173 -16.29 9.18 -40.75
C ASP A 173 -17.55 8.55 -41.38
N LEU A 174 -18.17 7.58 -40.71
CA LEU A 174 -19.45 6.98 -41.12
C LEU A 174 -20.62 7.97 -41.07
N ILE A 175 -20.68 8.82 -40.05
CA ILE A 175 -21.69 9.89 -39.94
C ILE A 175 -21.54 10.88 -41.11
N SER A 176 -20.30 11.26 -41.43
CA SER A 176 -19.99 12.15 -42.54
C SER A 176 -20.36 11.51 -43.90
N ALA A 177 -20.01 10.23 -44.11
CA ALA A 177 -20.29 9.52 -45.36
C ALA A 177 -21.79 9.35 -45.62
N GLN A 178 -22.59 9.21 -44.56
CA GLN A 178 -24.05 9.11 -44.64
C GLN A 178 -24.75 10.47 -44.75
N ASN A 179 -24.00 11.56 -44.87
CA ASN A 179 -24.51 12.95 -44.88
C ASN A 179 -25.45 13.23 -43.69
N ILE A 180 -25.17 12.63 -42.52
CA ILE A 180 -25.96 12.84 -41.31
C ILE A 180 -25.49 14.17 -40.70
N PRO A 181 -26.39 15.15 -40.51
CA PRO A 181 -26.01 16.42 -39.90
C PRO A 181 -25.47 16.22 -38.48
N THR A 182 -24.34 16.86 -38.17
CA THR A 182 -23.74 16.85 -36.82
C THR A 182 -24.36 17.91 -35.90
N ASP A 183 -25.10 18.86 -36.46
CA ASP A 183 -25.89 19.84 -35.72
C ASP A 183 -27.23 19.26 -35.25
N GLY A 184 -27.54 19.43 -33.97
CA GLY A 184 -28.72 18.82 -33.34
C GLY A 184 -30.06 19.30 -33.90
N LYS A 185 -30.14 20.56 -34.35
CA LYS A 185 -31.36 21.12 -34.95
C LYS A 185 -31.58 20.55 -36.34
N ALA A 186 -30.53 20.47 -37.15
CA ALA A 186 -30.57 19.87 -38.48
C ALA A 186 -30.85 18.34 -38.42
N ALA A 187 -30.22 17.62 -37.50
CA ALA A 187 -30.45 16.19 -37.30
C ALA A 187 -31.90 15.89 -36.90
N ARG A 188 -32.47 16.70 -35.99
CA ARG A 188 -33.88 16.60 -35.58
C ARG A 188 -34.83 16.88 -36.74
N ALA A 189 -34.57 17.90 -37.55
CA ALA A 189 -35.40 18.22 -38.71
C ALA A 189 -35.39 17.08 -39.75
N LEU A 190 -34.21 16.52 -40.04
CA LEU A 190 -34.07 15.37 -40.94
C LEU A 190 -34.80 14.13 -40.41
N LEU A 191 -34.72 13.86 -39.11
CA LEU A 191 -35.40 12.73 -38.48
C LEU A 191 -36.92 12.88 -38.54
N LEU A 192 -37.45 14.07 -38.22
CA LEU A 192 -38.88 14.35 -38.30
C LEU A 192 -39.41 14.22 -39.74
N ALA A 193 -38.62 14.69 -40.72
CA ALA A 193 -38.94 14.51 -42.14
C ALA A 193 -38.97 13.03 -42.56
N LYS A 194 -37.96 12.23 -42.16
CA LYS A 194 -37.90 10.79 -42.46
C LYS A 194 -39.02 9.98 -41.81
N LEU A 195 -39.43 10.35 -40.60
CA LEU A 195 -40.50 9.66 -39.86
C LEU A 195 -41.90 10.15 -40.25
N GLY A 196 -42.03 11.13 -41.15
CA GLY A 196 -43.32 11.67 -41.58
C GLY A 196 -44.08 12.43 -40.50
N ILE A 197 -43.40 12.85 -39.43
CA ILE A 197 -44.03 13.52 -38.28
C ILE A 197 -44.00 15.03 -38.53
N ARG A 198 -45.16 15.62 -38.83
CA ARG A 198 -45.35 17.08 -38.84
C ARG A 198 -45.72 17.52 -37.42
N ARG A 199 -44.83 18.27 -36.77
CA ARG A 199 -45.19 19.05 -35.59
C ARG A 199 -45.47 20.46 -36.07
N ASP A 200 -46.72 20.72 -36.43
CA ASP A 200 -47.15 22.09 -36.69
C ASP A 200 -46.93 22.89 -35.42
N SER A 201 -46.24 24.01 -35.58
CA SER A 201 -46.02 25.01 -34.55
C SER A 201 -47.36 25.58 -34.10
N HIS A 202 -47.90 25.05 -33.01
CA HIS A 202 -48.79 25.86 -32.19
C HIS A 202 -47.94 26.92 -31.49
N ALA A 203 -48.25 28.16 -31.85
CA ALA A 203 -47.79 29.39 -31.19
C ALA A 203 -48.12 29.38 -29.70
#